data_AF-A0AA35UDR7-F1
#
_entry.id   AF-A0AA35UDR7-F1
#
_cell.length_a   1.000
_cell.length_b   1.000
_cell.length_c   1.000
_cell.angle_alpha   90.00
_cell.angle_beta   90.00
_cell.angle_gamma   90.00
#
_symmetry.space_group_name_H-M   'P 1'
#
loop_
_entity.id
_entity.type
_entity.pdbx_description
1 polymer ?
#
loop_
_entity_poly.entity_id
_entity_poly.type
_entity_poly.pdbx_seq_one_letter_code
_entity_poly.pdbx_strand_id
1 'polypeptide(L)'
;MIGGRLFPPDDDQNPFTDVLFNALLGFAFMFSVAFIMIRPEVTQGKVNPKAEFLITAQWPDNHPDDVDLIVEDATGNLVWFDTREAGLMHLDRDDRGSLNDALTVNGERIENPLNQETVTLRGIAAGEYVVNLLHYRAVTGRPLPVKVKVEKLNPSVTVIFAGTNTLTGAGDEQTAVRFSLDATGAVSDIYTRKKALISAGDKQ
;
A
#
# COMPACT_ATOMS: atom_id res chain seq x y z
N MET A 1 -30.11 88.08 -38.47
CA MET A 1 -29.36 86.81 -38.47
C MET A 1 -29.47 86.19 -37.09
N ILE A 2 -29.69 84.88 -37.05
CA ILE A 2 -30.18 84.08 -35.90
C ILE A 2 -29.06 83.89 -34.87
N GLY A 3 -29.32 84.21 -33.60
CA GLY A 3 -28.45 83.87 -32.47
C GLY A 3 -28.71 82.44 -32.02
N GLY A 4 -27.74 81.54 -32.24
CA GLY A 4 -27.81 80.15 -31.78
C GLY A 4 -27.69 80.07 -30.25
N ARG A 5 -28.66 79.42 -29.61
CA ARG A 5 -28.56 79.01 -28.20
C ARG A 5 -27.54 77.88 -28.09
N LEU A 6 -26.51 78.08 -27.27
CA LEU A 6 -25.61 77.02 -26.83
C LEU A 6 -26.32 76.22 -25.73
N PHE A 7 -26.63 74.96 -26.00
CA PHE A 7 -27.05 74.02 -24.96
C PHE A 7 -25.80 73.55 -24.20
N PRO A 8 -25.84 73.42 -22.87
CA PRO A 8 -24.78 72.73 -22.13
C PRO A 8 -24.70 71.26 -22.57
N PRO A 9 -23.51 70.65 -22.58
CA PRO A 9 -23.37 69.23 -22.87
C PRO A 9 -24.10 68.38 -21.82
N ASP A 10 -24.66 67.24 -22.23
CA ASP A 10 -25.40 66.33 -21.35
C ASP A 10 -24.50 65.83 -20.22
N ASP A 11 -24.98 65.97 -18.98
CA ASP A 11 -24.29 65.71 -17.72
C ASP A 11 -24.24 64.19 -17.39
N ASP A 12 -23.99 63.36 -18.41
CA ASP A 12 -24.23 61.91 -18.36
C ASP A 12 -22.99 61.06 -18.05
N GLN A 13 -21.83 61.68 -17.77
CA GLN A 13 -20.61 60.95 -17.35
C GLN A 13 -20.10 61.45 -16.00
N ASN A 14 -20.61 60.82 -14.94
CA ASN A 14 -20.08 60.99 -13.59
C ASN A 14 -18.88 60.05 -13.39
N PRO A 15 -17.64 60.56 -13.24
CA PRO A 15 -16.45 59.72 -13.06
C PRO A 15 -16.55 58.84 -11.80
N PHE A 16 -17.35 59.22 -10.81
CA PHE A 16 -17.65 58.39 -9.66
C PHE A 16 -18.41 57.12 -10.05
N THR A 17 -19.40 57.25 -10.95
CA THR A 17 -20.19 56.14 -11.47
C THR A 17 -19.31 55.19 -12.29
N ASP A 18 -18.39 55.71 -13.09
CA ASP A 18 -17.46 54.89 -13.88
C ASP A 18 -16.48 54.11 -12.98
N VAL A 19 -15.95 54.76 -11.94
CA VAL A 19 -15.09 54.09 -10.95
C VAL A 19 -15.88 53.04 -10.16
N LEU A 20 -17.13 53.35 -9.79
CA LEU A 20 -17.99 52.44 -9.04
C LEU A 20 -18.35 51.18 -9.87
N PHE A 21 -18.72 51.33 -11.13
CA PHE A 21 -19.04 50.20 -12.01
C PHE A 21 -17.81 49.38 -12.37
N ASN A 22 -16.65 50.00 -12.62
CA ASN A 22 -15.41 49.27 -12.87
C ASN A 22 -14.94 48.50 -11.63
N ALA A 23 -15.07 49.06 -10.42
CA ALA A 23 -14.79 48.36 -9.18
C ALA A 23 -15.74 47.17 -8.97
N LEU A 24 -17.03 47.35 -9.25
CA LEU A 24 -18.03 46.28 -9.16
C LEU A 24 -17.75 45.15 -10.17
N LEU A 25 -17.38 45.50 -11.40
CA LEU A 25 -17.00 44.55 -12.45
C LEU A 25 -15.75 43.76 -12.05
N GLY A 26 -14.74 44.44 -11.51
CA GLY A 26 -13.54 43.79 -10.98
C GLY A 26 -13.88 42.81 -9.86
N PHE A 27 -14.75 43.21 -8.92
CA PHE A 27 -15.20 42.35 -7.82
C PHE A 27 -15.97 41.12 -8.32
N ALA A 28 -16.89 41.30 -9.27
CA ALA A 28 -17.62 40.19 -9.89
C ALA A 28 -16.68 39.24 -10.66
N PHE A 29 -15.67 39.79 -11.34
CA PHE A 29 -14.67 39.00 -12.07
C PHE A 29 -13.81 38.15 -11.12
N MET A 30 -13.44 38.68 -9.94
CA MET A 30 -12.72 37.90 -8.93
C MET A 30 -13.52 36.68 -8.45
N PHE A 31 -14.84 36.80 -8.28
CA PHE A 31 -15.69 35.65 -7.95
C PHE A 31 -15.69 34.60 -9.05
N SER A 32 -15.78 35.01 -10.32
CA SER A 32 -15.70 34.09 -11.45
C SER A 32 -14.38 33.32 -11.48
N VAL A 33 -13.25 34.00 -11.24
CA VAL A 33 -11.93 33.35 -11.13
C VAL A 33 -11.86 32.42 -9.93
N ALA A 34 -12.41 32.83 -8.78
CA ALA A 34 -12.45 32.01 -7.58
C ALA A 34 -13.23 30.70 -7.82
N PHE A 35 -14.40 30.74 -8.45
CA PHE A 35 -15.17 29.54 -8.79
C PHE A 35 -14.44 28.63 -9.79
N ILE A 36 -13.71 29.18 -10.76
CA ILE A 36 -12.87 28.40 -11.67
C ILE A 36 -11.69 27.73 -10.92
N MET A 37 -11.15 28.39 -9.89
CA MET A 37 -10.08 27.84 -9.05
C MET A 37 -10.56 26.79 -8.04
N ILE A 38 -11.87 26.70 -7.76
CA ILE A 38 -12.43 25.58 -7.00
C ILE A 38 -12.33 24.32 -7.86
N ARG A 39 -11.19 23.64 -7.76
CA ARG A 39 -11.04 22.27 -8.24
C ARG A 39 -11.61 21.36 -7.15
N PRO A 40 -12.70 20.61 -7.39
CA PRO A 40 -13.07 19.56 -6.47
C PRO A 40 -11.88 18.59 -6.41
N GLU A 41 -11.38 18.34 -5.20
CA GLU A 41 -10.43 17.25 -5.04
C GLU A 41 -11.16 15.98 -5.47
N VAL A 42 -10.66 15.34 -6.55
CA VAL A 42 -11.09 14.00 -6.89
C VAL A 42 -10.54 13.13 -5.77
N THR A 43 -11.30 12.97 -4.70
CA THR A 43 -11.05 11.92 -3.73
C THR A 43 -11.38 10.62 -4.45
N GLN A 44 -10.45 10.16 -5.31
CA GLN A 44 -10.41 8.76 -5.73
C GLN A 44 -10.53 7.97 -4.44
N GLY A 45 -11.57 7.14 -4.35
CA GLY A 45 -12.01 6.53 -3.10
C GLY A 45 -10.81 6.13 -2.27
N LYS A 46 -10.53 6.89 -1.21
CA LYS A 46 -9.58 6.49 -0.19
C LYS A 46 -10.26 5.30 0.48
N VAL A 47 -10.10 4.13 -0.13
CA VAL A 47 -10.04 2.91 0.65
C VAL A 47 -8.86 3.18 1.56
N ASN A 48 -9.13 3.68 2.77
CA ASN A 48 -8.13 3.71 3.82
C ASN A 48 -7.64 2.26 3.86
N PRO A 49 -6.38 1.98 3.45
CA PRO A 49 -5.90 0.62 3.56
C PRO A 49 -6.03 0.31 5.04
N LYS A 50 -6.79 -0.73 5.39
CA LYS A 50 -6.86 -1.25 6.76
C LYS A 50 -5.56 -2.01 7.05
N ALA A 51 -4.43 -1.47 6.60
CA ALA A 51 -3.16 -2.11 6.35
C ALA A 51 -2.08 -1.03 6.47
N GLU A 52 -1.21 -1.18 7.45
CA GLU A 52 -0.06 -0.32 7.71
C GLU A 52 1.18 -0.86 6.98
N PHE A 53 1.33 -2.18 6.95
CA PHE A 53 2.41 -2.87 6.23
C PHE A 53 1.90 -4.06 5.43
N LEU A 54 2.58 -4.34 4.33
CA LEU A 54 2.40 -5.51 3.49
C LEU A 54 3.72 -6.28 3.44
N ILE A 55 3.68 -7.57 3.76
CA ILE A 55 4.81 -8.48 3.70
C ILE A 55 4.49 -9.54 2.66
N THR A 56 5.28 -9.59 1.60
CA THR A 56 5.06 -10.52 0.49
C THR A 56 6.27 -11.42 0.31
N ALA A 57 6.03 -12.72 0.23
CA ALA A 57 6.99 -13.73 -0.22
C ALA A 57 6.56 -14.24 -1.60
N GLN A 58 7.49 -14.28 -2.56
CA GLN A 58 7.22 -14.74 -3.92
C GLN A 58 8.35 -15.64 -4.42
N TRP A 59 8.00 -16.76 -5.04
CA TRP A 59 8.94 -17.69 -5.68
C TRP A 59 8.54 -17.91 -7.14
N PRO A 60 9.32 -18.67 -7.95
CA PRO A 60 9.03 -18.86 -9.37
C PRO A 60 7.59 -19.35 -9.60
N ASP A 61 6.94 -18.73 -10.56
CA ASP A 61 5.58 -19.06 -10.97
C ASP A 61 5.45 -20.53 -11.40
N ASN A 62 4.32 -21.17 -11.09
CA ASN A 62 4.03 -22.59 -11.36
C ASN A 62 5.08 -23.57 -10.80
N HIS A 63 5.83 -23.18 -9.76
CA HIS A 63 6.79 -24.07 -9.13
C HIS A 63 6.07 -25.08 -8.20
N PRO A 64 6.45 -26.37 -8.20
CA PRO A 64 5.74 -27.40 -7.42
C PRO A 64 6.09 -27.42 -5.93
N ASP A 65 7.13 -26.68 -5.53
CA ASP A 65 7.54 -26.56 -4.13
C ASP A 65 6.63 -25.54 -3.39
N ASP A 66 6.43 -25.82 -2.11
CA ASP A 66 5.51 -25.11 -1.21
C ASP A 66 6.32 -24.32 -0.18
N VAL A 67 6.01 -23.02 -0.05
CA VAL A 67 6.75 -22.08 0.80
C VAL A 67 5.78 -21.31 1.65
N ASP A 68 5.94 -21.41 2.97
CA ASP A 68 5.14 -20.66 3.93
C ASP A 68 5.87 -19.39 4.38
N LEU A 69 5.12 -18.30 4.47
CA LEU A 69 5.49 -17.05 5.09
C LEU A 69 5.07 -17.07 6.57
N ILE A 70 6.04 -16.91 7.45
CA ILE A 70 5.83 -16.92 8.90
C ILE A 70 6.22 -15.55 9.44
N VAL A 71 5.28 -14.90 10.13
CA VAL A 71 5.51 -13.57 10.70
C VAL A 71 5.20 -13.55 12.19
N GLU A 72 6.18 -13.10 12.98
CA GLU A 72 6.01 -12.82 14.41
C GLU A 72 5.91 -11.31 14.63
N ASP A 73 4.96 -10.86 15.45
CA ASP A 73 4.85 -9.46 15.88
C ASP A 73 5.68 -9.14 17.13
N ALA A 74 5.72 -7.85 17.46
CA ALA A 74 6.42 -7.32 18.63
C ALA A 74 5.98 -7.93 19.99
N THR A 75 4.80 -8.54 20.06
CA THR A 75 4.26 -9.17 21.27
C THR A 75 4.42 -10.69 21.28
N GLY A 76 5.01 -11.26 20.22
CA GLY A 76 5.23 -12.70 20.06
C GLY A 76 4.05 -13.46 19.45
N ASN A 77 3.04 -12.77 18.90
CA ASN A 77 1.99 -13.45 18.15
C ASN A 77 2.55 -13.91 16.81
N LEU A 78 2.19 -15.13 16.39
CA LEU A 78 2.67 -15.75 15.17
C LEU A 78 1.52 -15.91 14.17
N VAL A 79 1.76 -15.49 12.92
CA VAL A 79 0.91 -15.79 11.77
C VAL A 79 1.65 -16.73 10.84
N TRP A 80 0.95 -17.79 10.43
CA TRP A 80 1.39 -18.85 9.52
C TRP A 80 0.16 -19.62 9.02
N PHE A 81 0.32 -20.63 8.15
CA PHE A 81 -0.82 -21.29 7.46
C PHE A 81 -1.94 -21.79 8.40
N ASP A 82 -1.58 -22.31 9.58
CA ASP A 82 -2.55 -22.84 10.55
C ASP A 82 -3.23 -21.72 11.35
N THR A 83 -2.47 -20.66 11.68
CA THR A 83 -2.98 -19.47 12.38
C THR A 83 -2.95 -18.26 11.46
N ARG A 84 -3.98 -18.12 10.63
CA ARG A 84 -4.07 -17.04 9.61
C ARG A 84 -4.33 -15.64 10.19
N GLU A 85 -4.74 -15.53 11.45
CA GLU A 85 -4.95 -14.25 12.12
C GLU A 85 -4.43 -14.31 13.55
N ALA A 86 -3.53 -13.39 13.89
CA ALA A 86 -3.01 -13.25 15.25
C ALA A 86 -2.58 -11.79 15.50
N GLY A 87 -2.91 -11.24 16.66
CA GLY A 87 -2.65 -9.85 17.00
C GLY A 87 -3.27 -8.88 15.98
N LEU A 88 -2.44 -8.06 15.36
CA LEU A 88 -2.83 -7.12 14.29
C LEU A 88 -2.42 -7.61 12.89
N MET A 89 -2.07 -8.90 12.75
CA MET A 89 -1.58 -9.49 11.51
C MET A 89 -2.62 -10.43 10.91
N HIS A 90 -2.63 -10.51 9.58
CA HIS A 90 -3.53 -11.39 8.83
C HIS A 90 -2.79 -11.95 7.61
N LEU A 91 -2.85 -13.27 7.41
CA LEU A 91 -2.40 -13.94 6.19
C LEU A 91 -3.51 -13.82 5.14
N ASP A 92 -3.38 -12.84 4.25
CA ASP A 92 -4.40 -12.55 3.22
C ASP A 92 -4.39 -13.58 2.10
N ARG A 93 -3.20 -14.08 1.74
CA ARG A 93 -3.01 -15.04 0.66
C ARG A 93 -2.09 -16.16 1.13
N ASP A 94 -2.65 -17.36 1.09
CA ASP A 94 -2.05 -18.67 1.37
C ASP A 94 -2.14 -19.47 0.07
N ASP A 95 -0.99 -19.80 -0.51
CA ASP A 95 -0.94 -20.45 -1.83
C ASP A 95 -0.87 -21.97 -1.71
N ARG A 96 -2.03 -22.58 -1.47
CA ARG A 96 -2.17 -24.05 -1.35
C ARG A 96 -2.17 -24.79 -2.69
N GLY A 97 -1.67 -24.18 -3.77
CA GLY A 97 -1.50 -24.79 -5.09
C GLY A 97 -2.79 -25.23 -5.79
N SER A 98 -3.06 -24.69 -6.98
CA SER A 98 -4.01 -25.18 -8.01
C SER A 98 -5.51 -25.31 -7.64
N LEU A 99 -5.88 -25.34 -6.36
CA LEU A 99 -7.26 -25.56 -5.93
C LEU A 99 -8.11 -24.27 -5.94
N ASN A 100 -7.48 -23.09 -5.88
CA ASN A 100 -8.17 -21.79 -5.86
C ASN A 100 -7.74 -20.82 -6.99
N ASP A 101 -6.89 -21.24 -7.92
CA ASP A 101 -6.26 -20.36 -8.91
C ASP A 101 -7.08 -20.14 -10.19
N ALA A 102 -8.40 -20.28 -10.14
CA ALA A 102 -9.26 -20.07 -11.31
C ALA A 102 -9.84 -18.65 -11.32
N LEU A 103 -9.17 -17.72 -12.00
CA LEU A 103 -9.77 -16.42 -12.29
C LEU A 103 -10.74 -16.58 -13.47
N THR A 104 -12.03 -16.29 -13.25
CA THR A 104 -13.00 -16.25 -14.35
C THR A 104 -13.00 -14.85 -14.95
N VAL A 105 -12.37 -14.68 -16.11
CA VAL A 105 -12.39 -13.43 -16.87
C VAL A 105 -13.18 -13.68 -18.15
N ASN A 106 -14.28 -12.96 -18.35
CA ASN A 106 -15.16 -13.11 -19.52
C ASN A 106 -15.71 -14.54 -19.75
N GLY A 107 -15.88 -15.33 -18.68
CA GLY A 107 -16.37 -16.72 -18.76
C GLY A 107 -15.31 -17.76 -19.09
N GLU A 108 -14.06 -17.35 -19.29
CA GLU A 108 -12.92 -18.24 -19.48
C GLU A 108 -12.17 -18.42 -18.15
N ARG A 109 -11.82 -19.67 -17.83
CA ARG A 109 -11.06 -20.03 -16.63
C ARG A 109 -9.58 -19.83 -16.92
N ILE A 110 -8.99 -18.79 -16.34
CA ILE A 110 -7.55 -18.51 -16.39
C ILE A 110 -6.93 -19.05 -15.10
N GLU A 111 -5.94 -19.94 -15.24
CA GLU A 111 -5.13 -20.39 -14.10
C GLU A 111 -4.18 -19.26 -13.67
N ASN A 112 -4.17 -18.94 -12.38
CA ASN A 112 -3.27 -17.97 -11.79
C ASN A 112 -1.90 -18.63 -11.56
N PRO A 113 -0.84 -18.21 -12.28
CA PRO A 113 0.47 -18.85 -12.18
C PRO A 113 1.29 -18.32 -10.99
N LEU A 114 0.79 -17.30 -10.28
CA LEU A 114 1.55 -16.55 -9.29
C LEU A 114 1.68 -17.30 -7.97
N ASN A 115 2.91 -17.71 -7.69
CA ASN A 115 3.34 -18.33 -6.45
C ASN A 115 3.75 -17.27 -5.42
N GLN A 116 2.81 -16.89 -4.54
CA GLN A 116 3.06 -15.86 -3.52
C GLN A 116 2.19 -16.01 -2.27
N GLU A 117 2.78 -15.67 -1.13
CA GLU A 117 2.08 -15.48 0.14
C GLU A 117 2.16 -14.03 0.58
N THR A 118 1.12 -13.55 1.25
CA THR A 118 1.07 -12.16 1.71
C THR A 118 0.44 -12.05 3.09
N VAL A 119 1.17 -11.39 4.00
CA VAL A 119 0.71 -11.02 5.34
C VAL A 119 0.54 -9.50 5.40
N THR A 120 -0.64 -9.06 5.83
CA THR A 120 -0.92 -7.66 6.14
C THR A 120 -0.84 -7.40 7.63
N LEU A 121 -0.16 -6.33 8.02
CA LEU A 121 -0.25 -5.74 9.36
C LEU A 121 -1.31 -4.66 9.32
N ARG A 122 -2.41 -4.84 10.04
CA ARG A 122 -3.56 -3.91 10.06
C ARG A 122 -3.40 -2.74 11.04
N GLY A 123 -2.35 -2.76 11.85
CA GLY A 123 -2.03 -1.73 12.81
C GLY A 123 -0.58 -1.82 13.26
N ILE A 124 -0.16 -0.86 14.07
CA ILE A 124 1.23 -0.67 14.49
C ILE A 124 1.36 -1.02 15.96
N ALA A 125 2.27 -1.93 16.29
CA ALA A 125 2.77 -2.13 17.65
C ALA A 125 4.28 -1.85 17.65
N ALA A 126 4.75 -1.11 18.64
CA ALA A 126 6.19 -0.84 18.77
C ALA A 126 6.92 -2.12 19.18
N GLY A 127 8.09 -2.37 18.59
CA GLY A 127 8.95 -3.51 18.87
C GLY A 127 9.42 -4.24 17.61
N GLU A 128 9.98 -5.42 17.80
CA GLU A 128 10.62 -6.20 16.73
C GLU A 128 9.60 -7.12 16.03
N TYR A 129 9.58 -7.05 14.71
CA TYR A 129 8.87 -8.00 13.84
C TYR A 129 9.89 -8.92 13.18
N VAL A 130 9.51 -10.18 13.01
CA VAL A 130 10.38 -11.22 12.44
C VAL A 130 9.65 -11.86 11.27
N VAL A 131 10.30 -11.87 10.11
CA VAL A 131 9.79 -12.48 8.88
C VAL A 131 10.67 -13.66 8.53
N ASN A 132 10.09 -14.85 8.62
CA ASN A 132 10.73 -16.10 8.22
C ASN A 132 10.02 -16.69 7.01
N LEU A 133 10.79 -17.50 6.29
CA LEU A 133 10.33 -18.38 5.22
C LEU A 133 10.55 -19.81 5.67
N LEU A 134 9.57 -20.67 5.44
CA LEU A 134 9.69 -22.11 5.61
C LEU A 134 9.53 -22.78 4.25
N HIS A 135 10.50 -23.59 3.87
CA HIS A 135 10.35 -24.51 2.75
C HIS A 135 9.50 -25.71 3.20
N TYR A 136 8.18 -25.57 3.20
CA TYR A 136 7.27 -26.56 3.75
C TYR A 136 7.36 -27.88 2.99
N ARG A 137 7.29 -27.82 1.65
CA ARG A 137 7.42 -29.01 0.80
C ARG A 137 8.38 -28.77 -0.36
N ALA A 138 9.50 -29.51 -0.35
CA ALA A 138 10.49 -29.50 -1.43
C ALA A 138 10.30 -30.72 -2.36
N VAL A 139 9.55 -30.56 -3.44
CA VAL A 139 9.32 -31.61 -4.45
C VAL A 139 10.52 -31.73 -5.38
N THR A 140 11.12 -30.61 -5.79
CA THR A 140 12.24 -30.59 -6.75
C THR A 140 13.57 -31.02 -6.14
N GLY A 141 13.74 -30.85 -4.83
CA GLY A 141 15.01 -31.04 -4.12
C GLY A 141 16.12 -30.05 -4.53
N ARG A 142 15.77 -28.97 -5.24
CA ARG A 142 16.73 -27.95 -5.71
C ARG A 142 16.65 -26.70 -4.82
N PRO A 143 17.73 -25.89 -4.78
CA PRO A 143 17.66 -24.59 -4.15
C PRO A 143 16.58 -23.70 -4.78
N LEU A 144 15.68 -23.15 -3.96
CA LEU A 144 14.56 -22.34 -4.37
C LEU A 144 14.78 -20.87 -3.97
N PRO A 145 14.95 -19.94 -4.93
CA PRO A 145 15.03 -18.52 -4.62
C PRO A 145 13.63 -17.96 -4.29
N VAL A 146 13.50 -17.36 -3.11
CA VAL A 146 12.27 -16.70 -2.64
C VAL A 146 12.57 -15.23 -2.39
N LYS A 147 11.84 -14.35 -3.06
CA LYS A 147 11.91 -12.90 -2.90
C LYS A 147 10.99 -12.48 -1.76
N VAL A 148 11.50 -11.67 -0.85
CA VAL A 148 10.72 -11.09 0.24
C VAL A 148 10.73 -9.58 0.13
N LYS A 149 9.56 -8.99 0.27
CA LYS A 149 9.36 -7.54 0.26
C LYS A 149 8.52 -7.12 1.46
N VAL A 150 8.95 -6.06 2.14
CA VAL A 150 8.19 -5.39 3.21
C VAL A 150 7.92 -3.96 2.76
N GLU A 151 6.64 -3.61 2.68
CA GLU A 151 6.17 -2.30 2.26
C GLU A 151 5.37 -1.66 3.38
N LYS A 152 5.70 -0.41 3.71
CA LYS A 152 4.85 0.44 4.53
C LYS A 152 3.89 1.17 3.61
N LEU A 153 2.60 1.16 3.91
CA LEU A 153 1.55 1.69 3.02
C LEU A 153 1.12 3.11 3.37
N ASN A 154 1.08 3.46 4.66
CA ASN A 154 0.64 4.75 5.16
C ASN A 154 1.83 5.57 5.71
N PRO A 155 1.91 6.89 5.45
CA PRO A 155 1.00 7.72 4.65
C PRO A 155 1.20 7.57 3.13
N SER A 156 2.28 6.93 2.69
CA SER A 156 2.60 6.65 1.29
C SER A 156 3.35 5.33 1.20
N VAL A 157 3.22 4.63 0.07
CA VAL A 157 3.91 3.35 -0.14
C VAL A 157 5.42 3.54 -0.18
N THR A 158 6.13 2.92 0.77
CA THR A 158 7.59 2.90 0.83
C THR A 158 8.08 1.49 1.06
N VAL A 159 9.06 1.05 0.26
CA VAL A 159 9.72 -0.25 0.45
C VAL A 159 10.69 -0.13 1.61
N ILE A 160 10.44 -0.88 2.68
CA ILE A 160 11.30 -0.96 3.86
C ILE A 160 12.41 -1.99 3.64
N PHE A 161 12.06 -3.10 3.00
CA PHE A 161 12.99 -4.19 2.73
C PHE A 161 12.64 -4.88 1.42
N ALA A 162 13.66 -5.26 0.66
CA ALA A 162 13.55 -6.16 -0.49
C ALA A 162 14.80 -7.04 -0.54
N GLY A 163 14.62 -8.35 -0.44
CA GLY A 163 15.71 -9.32 -0.40
C GLY A 163 15.35 -10.63 -1.06
N THR A 164 16.36 -11.48 -1.27
CA THR A 164 16.15 -12.85 -1.77
C THR A 164 16.81 -13.83 -0.81
N ASN A 165 16.07 -14.84 -0.37
CA ASN A 165 16.57 -15.98 0.37
C ASN A 165 16.59 -17.19 -0.56
N THR A 166 17.54 -18.11 -0.38
CA THR A 166 17.58 -19.36 -1.13
C THR A 166 17.35 -20.52 -0.17
N LEU A 167 16.16 -21.11 -0.26
CA LEU A 167 15.76 -22.27 0.53
C LEU A 167 16.36 -23.54 -0.06
N THR A 168 16.82 -24.45 0.80
CA THR A 168 17.71 -25.56 0.38
C THR A 168 17.13 -26.96 0.55
N GLY A 169 15.96 -27.09 1.17
CA GLY A 169 15.23 -28.35 1.27
C GLY A 169 14.05 -28.27 2.22
N ALA A 170 13.25 -29.33 2.30
CA ALA A 170 12.07 -29.36 3.17
C ALA A 170 12.44 -29.11 4.64
N GLY A 171 11.65 -28.29 5.33
CA GLY A 171 11.87 -27.89 6.72
C GLY A 171 12.96 -26.81 6.90
N ASP A 172 13.60 -26.34 5.82
CA ASP A 172 14.54 -25.23 5.85
C ASP A 172 13.79 -23.93 6.20
N GLU A 173 14.09 -23.41 7.38
CA GLU A 173 13.52 -22.19 7.89
C GLU A 173 14.60 -21.10 7.91
N GLN A 174 14.34 -20.00 7.22
CA GLN A 174 15.27 -18.89 7.13
C GLN A 174 14.61 -17.57 7.47
N THR A 175 15.27 -16.79 8.31
CA THR A 175 14.90 -15.39 8.52
C THR A 175 15.26 -14.56 7.32
N ALA A 176 14.25 -13.95 6.69
CA ALA A 176 14.42 -13.01 5.59
C ALA A 176 14.79 -11.62 6.14
N VAL A 177 14.00 -11.13 7.10
CA VAL A 177 14.22 -9.81 7.70
C VAL A 177 13.63 -9.76 9.11
N ARG A 178 14.28 -8.97 9.95
CA ARG A 178 13.79 -8.50 11.24
C ARG A 178 13.78 -6.99 11.19
N PHE A 179 12.69 -6.37 11.54
CA PHE A 179 12.60 -4.91 11.54
C PHE A 179 11.92 -4.44 12.82
N SER A 180 12.41 -3.33 13.37
CA SER A 180 11.85 -2.74 14.58
C SER A 180 11.03 -1.51 14.25
N LEU A 181 9.83 -1.42 14.82
CA LEU A 181 8.96 -0.26 14.71
C LEU A 181 9.01 0.54 16.02
N ASP A 182 9.05 1.86 15.91
CA ASP A 182 8.81 2.74 17.06
C ASP A 182 7.31 2.92 17.33
N ALA A 183 6.96 3.68 18.37
CA ALA A 183 5.57 3.96 18.76
C ALA A 183 4.77 4.74 17.69
N THR A 184 5.44 5.37 16.72
CA THR A 184 4.83 6.06 15.59
C THR A 184 4.72 5.18 14.35
N GLY A 185 5.30 3.97 14.39
CA GLY A 185 5.40 3.06 13.26
C GLY A 185 6.46 3.43 12.25
N ALA A 186 7.42 4.27 12.62
CA ALA A 186 8.64 4.43 11.83
C ALA A 186 9.55 3.23 12.06
N VAL A 187 10.24 2.82 11.00
CA VAL A 187 11.22 1.73 11.07
C VAL A 187 12.49 2.29 11.68
N SER A 188 12.86 1.77 12.86
CA SER A 188 14.05 2.19 13.61
C SER A 188 15.28 1.39 13.21
N ASP A 189 15.11 0.08 13.02
CA ASP A 189 16.21 -0.83 12.73
C ASP A 189 15.79 -1.95 11.78
N ILE A 190 16.75 -2.47 11.01
CA ILE A 190 16.57 -3.63 10.11
C ILE A 190 17.78 -4.57 10.27
N TYR A 191 17.50 -5.84 10.51
CA TYR A 191 18.48 -6.90 10.70
C TYR A 191 18.11 -8.14 9.89
N THR A 192 19.09 -8.98 9.57
CA THR A 192 18.88 -10.28 8.90
C THR A 192 19.39 -11.45 9.76
N ARG A 193 19.60 -11.21 11.06
CA ARG A 193 20.08 -12.23 11.99
C ARG A 193 19.03 -13.30 12.21
N LYS A 194 19.41 -14.56 11.96
CA LYS A 194 18.56 -15.75 12.13
C LYS A 194 17.88 -15.81 13.51
N LYS A 195 16.58 -16.10 13.50
CA LYS A 195 15.74 -16.46 14.66
C LYS A 195 14.77 -17.54 14.17
N ALA A 196 14.75 -18.71 14.79
CA ALA A 196 13.74 -19.73 14.49
C ALA A 196 12.45 -19.39 15.22
N LEU A 197 11.32 -19.52 14.53
CA LEU A 197 9.97 -19.20 15.01
C LEU A 197 9.14 -20.46 15.30
N ILE A 198 9.41 -21.54 14.57
CA ILE A 198 8.67 -22.80 14.70
C ILE A 198 9.56 -23.92 15.22
N SER A 199 8.96 -24.80 16.03
CA SER A 199 9.66 -25.95 16.57
C SER A 199 9.76 -27.07 15.54
N ALA A 200 10.68 -28.03 15.72
CA ALA A 200 10.83 -29.14 14.79
C ALA A 200 9.57 -30.03 14.66
N GLY A 201 8.65 -29.97 15.62
CA GLY A 201 7.37 -30.70 15.58
C GLY A 201 6.32 -30.05 14.67
N ASP A 202 6.45 -28.74 14.41
CA ASP A 202 5.49 -27.96 13.62
C ASP A 202 5.85 -27.91 12.13
N LYS A 203 6.97 -28.57 11.76
CA LYS A 203 7.55 -28.60 10.40
C LYS A 203 7.12 -29.80 9.56
N GLN A 204 6.17 -30.62 10.05
CA GLN A 204 5.77 -31.90 9.45
C GLN A 204 4.39 -31.85 8.79
#